data_AF-A0A7K2WMR8-F1
#
_entry.id   AF-A0A7K2WMR8-F1
#
_cell.length_a   1.000
_cell.length_b   1.000
_cell.length_c   1.000
_cell.angle_alpha   90.00
_cell.angle_beta   90.00
_cell.angle_gamma   90.00
#
_symmetry.space_group_name_H-M   'P 1'
#
loop_
_entity.id
_entity.type
_entity.pdbx_description
1 polymer ?
#
loop_
_entity_poly.entity_id
_entity_poly.type
_entity_poly.pdbx_seq_one_letter_code
_entity_poly.pdbx_strand_id
1 'polypeptide(L)'
;MDVTLDQLHPTQPAIGFDQIYYKLGRYSSPKDEQAGDLNKRFDDWCETNGQEEAASAGPGARISDPSSFTCTVAVGDETPDTLAQMKTVVVGPGGALYLTDGHHTLTSFLETPDGGPKTHIRLLVTGNLSTLSTAAFWKTMQDNKWVWLRDEKNDPITVDQLPTRLGLASFHDDPYRSLVYLTRDIGYQAPAEAAEYLEFSWGTWLRGRLDLASYDLRDPASYLSAVRTASEAMSATPGDTEITPGLTADQAGRMAEWNDGKKPTGGEFAKLGLPISDKKPGKLAFALDYRAKVAVPPACTKTLTGVYTGPLVVASGVTCLDRTRLTGPVVVRAGASLVSRGADITGPVQAVGARTVSLCGTRLTGPLSVVNTKDRLTLSGPGCTANALNGPVQLVGNPVEAPAPTLLP
;
A
#
# COMPACT_ATOMS: atom_id res chain seq x y z
N MET A 1 -18.43 -7.15 -10.34
CA MET A 1 -17.98 -8.55 -10.23
C MET A 1 -17.49 -8.78 -8.81
N ASP A 2 -17.93 -9.84 -8.12
CA ASP A 2 -17.45 -10.18 -6.77
C ASP A 2 -16.15 -10.99 -6.85
N VAL A 3 -15.15 -10.64 -6.03
CA VAL A 3 -13.81 -11.24 -6.02
C VAL A 3 -13.26 -11.31 -4.60
N THR A 4 -12.24 -12.13 -4.38
CA THR A 4 -11.36 -12.03 -3.21
C THR A 4 -10.08 -11.27 -3.54
N LEU A 5 -9.52 -10.55 -2.56
CA LEU A 5 -8.35 -9.70 -2.77
C LEU A 5 -7.12 -10.45 -3.32
N ASP A 6 -6.97 -11.74 -3.03
CA ASP A 6 -5.87 -12.57 -3.52
C ASP A 6 -5.98 -13.03 -4.99
N GLN A 7 -7.11 -12.75 -5.65
CA GLN A 7 -7.30 -12.98 -7.09
C GLN A 7 -6.74 -11.84 -7.95
N LEU A 8 -6.38 -10.72 -7.32
CA LEU A 8 -6.08 -9.48 -8.02
C LEU A 8 -4.58 -9.35 -8.34
N HIS A 9 -4.30 -8.99 -9.57
CA HIS A 9 -2.97 -8.68 -10.08
C HIS A 9 -2.76 -7.16 -10.15
N PRO A 10 -1.77 -6.63 -9.42
CA PRO A 10 -1.36 -5.25 -9.54
C PRO A 10 -0.85 -4.87 -10.93
N THR A 11 -0.98 -3.59 -11.24
CA THR A 11 -0.57 -2.95 -12.51
C THR A 11 0.30 -1.71 -12.26
N GLN A 12 0.76 -1.55 -11.03
CA GLN A 12 1.77 -0.58 -10.62
C GLN A 12 2.75 -1.29 -9.65
N PRO A 13 4.05 -0.93 -9.64
CA PRO A 13 5.03 -1.55 -8.77
C PRO A 13 5.17 -0.91 -7.38
N ALA A 14 4.71 0.33 -7.24
CA ALA A 14 4.85 1.10 -6.01
C ALA A 14 3.50 1.65 -5.55
N ILE A 15 3.41 1.98 -4.26
CA ILE A 15 2.30 2.70 -3.64
C ILE A 15 2.90 3.69 -2.62
N GLY A 16 2.10 4.65 -2.18
CA GLY A 16 2.49 5.53 -1.07
C GLY A 16 2.14 4.87 0.26
N PHE A 17 3.14 4.43 1.02
CA PHE A 17 2.90 3.69 2.25
C PHE A 17 2.20 4.54 3.30
N ASP A 18 2.50 5.84 3.40
CA ASP A 18 1.88 6.69 4.42
C ASP A 18 0.39 6.92 4.16
N GLN A 19 -0.08 6.84 2.91
CA GLN A 19 -1.52 6.82 2.61
C GLN A 19 -2.19 5.57 3.18
N ILE A 20 -1.53 4.41 3.11
CA ILE A 20 -2.04 3.16 3.66
C ILE A 20 -1.93 3.18 5.19
N TYR A 21 -0.84 3.68 5.74
CA TYR A 21 -0.67 3.84 7.17
C TYR A 21 -1.72 4.78 7.77
N TYR A 22 -2.12 5.83 7.06
CA TYR A 22 -3.29 6.63 7.45
C TYR A 22 -4.54 5.75 7.60
N LYS A 23 -4.88 4.96 6.57
CA LYS A 23 -6.05 4.09 6.60
C LYS A 23 -5.96 3.06 7.71
N LEU A 24 -4.85 2.33 7.82
CA LEU A 24 -4.64 1.32 8.85
C LEU A 24 -4.63 1.90 10.27
N GLY A 25 -4.04 3.09 10.44
CA GLY A 25 -4.04 3.83 11.70
C GLY A 25 -5.46 4.22 12.13
N ARG A 26 -6.27 4.72 11.19
CA ARG A 26 -7.67 5.04 11.47
C ARG A 26 -8.53 3.80 11.71
N TYR A 27 -8.40 2.76 10.89
CA TYR A 27 -9.17 1.52 11.00
C TYR A 27 -8.96 0.79 12.33
N SER A 28 -7.74 0.85 12.86
CA SER A 28 -7.36 0.24 14.15
C SER A 28 -7.57 1.16 15.35
N SER A 29 -7.99 2.40 15.13
CA SER A 29 -8.23 3.38 16.18
C SER A 29 -9.70 3.38 16.61
N PRO A 30 -10.00 3.55 17.91
CA PRO A 30 -11.37 3.70 18.40
C PRO A 30 -11.92 5.12 18.21
N LYS A 31 -11.20 6.02 17.53
CA LYS A 31 -11.52 7.46 17.47
C LYS A 31 -12.85 7.75 16.77
N ASP A 32 -13.17 7.02 15.70
CA ASP A 32 -14.45 7.18 14.98
C ASP A 32 -15.61 6.74 15.90
N GLU A 33 -15.50 5.57 16.55
CA GLU A 33 -16.51 5.08 17.50
C GLU A 33 -16.66 6.00 18.72
N GLN A 34 -15.56 6.56 19.23
CA GLN A 34 -15.58 7.55 20.32
C GLN A 34 -16.22 8.88 19.90
N ALA A 35 -16.22 9.20 18.60
CA ALA A 35 -16.93 10.36 18.06
C ALA A 35 -18.44 10.10 17.87
N GLY A 36 -18.88 8.85 18.02
CA GLY A 36 -20.26 8.41 17.77
C GLY A 36 -20.50 7.92 16.34
N ASP A 37 -19.45 7.80 15.53
CA ASP A 37 -19.51 7.37 14.14
C ASP A 37 -19.22 5.85 14.03
N LEU A 38 -19.55 5.24 12.88
CA LEU A 38 -19.04 3.90 12.56
C LEU A 38 -17.56 4.01 12.22
N ASN A 39 -16.80 2.94 12.47
CA ASN A 39 -15.39 2.94 12.09
C ASN A 39 -15.24 3.10 10.58
N LYS A 40 -14.35 3.99 10.14
CA LYS A 40 -14.21 4.36 8.72
C LYS A 40 -13.94 3.18 7.78
N ARG A 41 -13.42 2.06 8.29
CA ARG A 41 -13.19 0.85 7.46
C ARG A 41 -14.47 0.30 6.83
N PHE A 42 -15.62 0.42 7.51
CA PHE A 42 -16.90 -0.05 6.97
C PHE A 42 -17.40 0.88 5.87
N ASP A 43 -17.32 2.20 6.06
CA ASP A 43 -17.65 3.18 5.02
C ASP A 43 -16.78 2.98 3.79
N ASP A 44 -15.46 2.89 3.99
CA ASP A 44 -14.52 2.72 2.88
C ASP A 44 -14.80 1.41 2.13
N TRP A 45 -15.19 0.33 2.83
CA TRP A 45 -15.60 -0.92 2.20
C TRP A 45 -16.91 -0.74 1.40
N CYS A 46 -17.95 -0.13 1.98
CA CYS A 46 -19.22 0.11 1.30
C CYS A 46 -19.05 0.99 0.05
N GLU A 47 -18.30 2.09 0.16
CA GLU A 47 -17.94 2.98 -0.95
C GLU A 47 -17.26 2.19 -2.07
N THR A 48 -16.23 1.43 -1.72
CA THR A 48 -15.48 0.60 -2.68
C THR A 48 -16.34 -0.47 -3.34
N ASN A 49 -17.35 -0.98 -2.62
CA ASN A 49 -18.28 -2.01 -3.07
C ASN A 49 -19.44 -1.46 -3.92
N GLY A 50 -19.52 -0.14 -4.12
CA GLY A 50 -20.57 0.55 -4.87
C GLY A 50 -21.83 0.85 -4.06
N GLN A 51 -21.74 0.76 -2.73
CA GLN A 51 -22.85 0.87 -1.79
C GLN A 51 -22.79 2.12 -0.90
N GLU A 52 -22.00 3.12 -1.29
CA GLU A 52 -21.84 4.43 -0.65
C GLU A 52 -21.18 4.40 0.74
N GLU A 53 -21.92 4.22 1.83
CA GLU A 53 -21.36 4.23 3.19
C GLU A 53 -21.99 3.16 4.08
N ALA A 54 -21.44 2.95 5.28
CA ALA A 54 -21.98 1.96 6.19
C ALA A 54 -23.24 2.49 6.89
N ALA A 55 -24.32 1.73 6.84
CA ALA A 55 -25.56 2.03 7.54
C ALA A 55 -25.56 1.49 8.98
N SER A 56 -24.95 0.32 9.21
CA SER A 56 -24.83 -0.27 10.56
C SER A 56 -23.67 -1.25 10.63
N ALA A 57 -23.00 -1.32 11.79
CA ALA A 57 -22.02 -2.36 12.09
C ALA A 57 -22.13 -2.76 13.57
N GLY A 58 -22.33 -4.05 13.84
CA GLY A 58 -22.45 -4.57 15.20
C GLY A 58 -21.11 -4.78 15.91
N PRO A 59 -21.10 -5.03 17.23
CA PRO A 59 -19.91 -5.48 17.93
C PRO A 59 -19.30 -6.71 17.27
N GLY A 60 -18.01 -6.64 16.96
CA GLY A 60 -17.29 -7.74 16.31
C GLY A 60 -17.51 -7.87 14.81
N ALA A 61 -18.20 -6.92 14.16
CA ALA A 61 -18.27 -6.83 12.70
C ALA A 61 -16.89 -6.68 12.07
N ARG A 62 -16.73 -7.26 10.87
CA ARG A 62 -15.44 -7.37 10.17
C ARG A 62 -15.63 -7.16 8.68
N ILE A 63 -14.68 -6.49 8.03
CA ILE A 63 -14.72 -6.38 6.57
C ILE A 63 -14.43 -7.72 5.85
N SER A 64 -13.79 -8.68 6.52
CA SER A 64 -13.65 -10.05 6.01
C SER A 64 -14.96 -10.84 6.02
N ASP A 65 -15.99 -10.36 6.73
CA ASP A 65 -17.34 -10.94 6.76
C ASP A 65 -18.38 -9.85 6.47
N PRO A 66 -18.63 -9.56 5.17
CA PRO A 66 -19.59 -8.54 4.76
C PRO A 66 -21.02 -8.75 5.26
N SER A 67 -21.37 -9.95 5.75
CA SER A 67 -22.69 -10.21 6.35
C SER A 67 -22.85 -9.62 7.75
N SER A 68 -21.75 -9.16 8.36
CA SER A 68 -21.72 -8.64 9.73
C SER A 68 -22.02 -7.13 9.86
N PHE A 69 -22.23 -6.43 8.74
CA PHE A 69 -22.59 -5.01 8.67
C PHE A 69 -23.48 -4.74 7.45
N THR A 70 -24.07 -3.55 7.35
CA THR A 70 -24.91 -3.15 6.22
C THR A 70 -24.44 -1.82 5.63
N CYS A 71 -24.68 -1.62 4.34
CA CYS A 71 -24.43 -0.36 3.63
C CYS A 71 -25.73 0.40 3.37
N THR A 72 -25.64 1.71 3.09
CA THR A 72 -26.80 2.58 2.82
C THR A 72 -27.50 2.25 1.51
N VAL A 73 -26.75 1.81 0.50
CA VAL A 73 -27.28 1.39 -0.81
C VAL A 73 -27.25 -0.14 -0.92
N ALA A 74 -28.36 -0.74 -1.35
CA ALA A 74 -28.44 -2.18 -1.54
C ALA A 74 -27.75 -2.62 -2.85
N VAL A 75 -27.23 -3.85 -2.88
CA VAL A 75 -26.72 -4.45 -4.12
C VAL A 75 -27.85 -4.57 -5.14
N GLY A 76 -27.66 -4.00 -6.34
CA GLY A 76 -28.68 -3.89 -7.38
C GLY A 76 -29.35 -2.51 -7.45
N ASP A 77 -29.23 -1.69 -6.42
CA ASP A 77 -29.76 -0.33 -6.34
C ASP A 77 -28.66 0.74 -6.54
N GLU A 78 -27.50 0.35 -7.06
CA GLU A 78 -26.38 1.28 -7.28
C GLU A 78 -26.75 2.38 -8.29
N THR A 79 -26.29 3.60 -8.02
CA THR A 79 -26.45 4.75 -8.92
C THR A 79 -25.18 4.93 -9.75
N PRO A 80 -25.21 5.72 -10.85
CA PRO A 80 -23.99 6.09 -11.56
C PRO A 80 -22.90 6.67 -10.63
N ASP A 81 -23.29 7.43 -9.61
CA ASP A 81 -22.36 8.03 -8.66
C ASP A 81 -21.72 6.99 -7.73
N THR A 82 -22.50 6.03 -7.21
CA THR A 82 -21.92 4.97 -6.37
C THR A 82 -21.11 3.96 -7.18
N LEU A 83 -21.51 3.70 -8.43
CA LEU A 83 -20.70 2.89 -9.36
C LEU A 83 -19.36 3.58 -9.70
N ALA A 84 -19.34 4.90 -9.81
CA ALA A 84 -18.11 5.67 -10.08
C ALA A 84 -17.09 5.63 -8.92
N GLN A 85 -17.54 5.32 -7.70
CA GLN A 85 -16.66 5.14 -6.53
C GLN A 85 -15.95 3.77 -6.52
N MET A 86 -16.55 2.77 -7.19
CA MET A 86 -16.02 1.42 -7.23
C MET A 86 -14.63 1.37 -7.84
N LYS A 87 -13.81 0.44 -7.35
CA LYS A 87 -12.48 0.19 -7.91
C LYS A 87 -12.57 -0.68 -9.15
N THR A 88 -11.67 -0.43 -10.08
CA THR A 88 -11.77 -0.91 -11.46
C THR A 88 -10.77 -2.02 -11.76
N VAL A 89 -11.16 -2.93 -12.64
CA VAL A 89 -10.37 -4.09 -13.03
C VAL A 89 -10.57 -4.39 -14.52
N VAL A 90 -9.52 -4.90 -15.15
CA VAL A 90 -9.56 -5.45 -16.51
C VAL A 90 -9.40 -6.97 -16.44
N VAL A 91 -10.26 -7.70 -17.15
CA VAL A 91 -10.15 -9.15 -17.30
C VAL A 91 -9.16 -9.44 -18.41
N GLY A 92 -7.98 -9.96 -18.07
CA GLY A 92 -6.92 -10.32 -19.00
C GLY A 92 -6.96 -11.79 -19.46
N PRO A 93 -5.94 -12.22 -20.24
CA PRO A 93 -5.85 -13.57 -20.78
C PRO A 93 -6.00 -14.66 -19.72
N GLY A 94 -6.79 -15.69 -20.02
CA GLY A 94 -7.09 -16.77 -19.08
C GLY A 94 -8.02 -16.38 -17.92
N GLY A 95 -8.63 -15.19 -17.97
CA GLY A 95 -9.54 -14.69 -16.93
C GLY A 95 -8.84 -14.04 -15.74
N ALA A 96 -7.51 -13.81 -15.81
CA ALA A 96 -6.77 -13.13 -14.76
C ALA A 96 -7.24 -11.68 -14.58
N LEU A 97 -7.30 -11.20 -13.35
CA LEU A 97 -7.90 -9.91 -13.00
C LEU A 97 -6.83 -8.88 -12.70
N TYR A 98 -6.69 -7.85 -13.54
CA TYR A 98 -5.67 -6.80 -13.41
C TYR A 98 -6.31 -5.51 -12.93
N LEU A 99 -5.94 -5.04 -11.74
CA LEU A 99 -6.48 -3.80 -11.18
C LEU A 99 -6.09 -2.61 -12.05
N THR A 100 -7.00 -1.67 -12.27
CA THR A 100 -6.67 -0.38 -12.90
C THR A 100 -6.72 0.75 -11.88
N ASP A 101 -7.63 0.68 -10.91
CA ASP A 101 -7.67 1.52 -9.72
C ASP A 101 -7.76 0.65 -8.44
N GLY A 102 -7.39 1.23 -7.29
CA GLY A 102 -7.67 0.67 -5.97
C GLY A 102 -6.50 0.01 -5.26
N HIS A 103 -5.27 0.07 -5.78
CA HIS A 103 -4.11 -0.60 -5.18
C HIS A 103 -3.89 -0.19 -3.72
N HIS A 104 -4.05 1.09 -3.38
CA HIS A 104 -3.97 1.55 -1.98
C HIS A 104 -5.15 1.05 -1.14
N THR A 105 -6.38 1.29 -1.58
CA THR A 105 -7.61 0.93 -0.84
C THR A 105 -7.69 -0.57 -0.56
N LEU A 106 -7.49 -1.39 -1.60
CA LEU A 106 -7.55 -2.85 -1.49
C LEU A 106 -6.35 -3.41 -0.71
N THR A 107 -5.18 -2.76 -0.79
CA THR A 107 -4.08 -3.11 0.12
C THR A 107 -4.42 -2.75 1.57
N SER A 108 -5.09 -1.62 1.85
CA SER A 108 -5.55 -1.31 3.22
C SER A 108 -6.54 -2.35 3.76
N PHE A 109 -7.44 -2.87 2.92
CA PHE A 109 -8.34 -3.97 3.32
C PHE A 109 -7.61 -5.31 3.51
N LEU A 110 -6.54 -5.54 2.75
CA LEU A 110 -5.71 -6.73 2.94
C LEU A 110 -4.90 -6.66 4.24
N GLU A 111 -4.37 -5.48 4.58
CA GLU A 111 -3.44 -5.28 5.69
C GLU A 111 -4.14 -5.03 7.05
N THR A 112 -5.43 -4.67 7.04
CA THR A 112 -6.18 -4.47 8.30
C THR A 112 -6.38 -5.79 9.05
N PRO A 113 -6.30 -5.82 10.40
CA PRO A 113 -6.39 -7.07 11.17
C PRO A 113 -7.66 -7.90 10.97
N ASP A 114 -8.77 -7.28 10.60
CA ASP A 114 -10.07 -7.92 10.35
C ASP A 114 -10.40 -8.08 8.86
N GLY A 115 -9.38 -7.96 8.00
CA GLY A 115 -9.46 -8.19 6.57
C GLY A 115 -8.62 -9.40 6.13
N GLY A 116 -7.86 -9.24 5.05
CA GLY A 116 -6.94 -10.25 4.56
C GLY A 116 -7.19 -10.72 3.12
N PRO A 117 -6.42 -11.71 2.64
CA PRO A 117 -6.45 -12.15 1.23
C PRO A 117 -7.82 -12.66 0.76
N LYS A 118 -8.65 -13.15 1.68
CA LYS A 118 -9.98 -13.70 1.40
C LYS A 118 -11.12 -12.71 1.59
N THR A 119 -10.83 -11.45 1.91
CA THR A 119 -11.85 -10.41 1.95
C THR A 119 -12.52 -10.30 0.59
N HIS A 120 -13.85 -10.40 0.59
CA HIS A 120 -14.66 -10.20 -0.61
C HIS A 120 -14.86 -8.72 -0.89
N ILE A 121 -14.88 -8.36 -2.16
CA ILE A 121 -15.21 -7.02 -2.64
C ILE A 121 -15.75 -7.10 -4.07
N ARG A 122 -16.66 -6.19 -4.44
CA ARG A 122 -17.12 -6.03 -5.82
C ARG A 122 -16.31 -4.96 -6.52
N LEU A 123 -15.86 -5.27 -7.73
CA LEU A 123 -15.13 -4.37 -8.61
C LEU A 123 -15.89 -4.15 -9.92
N LEU A 124 -15.68 -2.99 -10.52
CA LEU A 124 -16.20 -2.64 -11.84
C LEU A 124 -15.25 -3.16 -12.93
N VAL A 125 -15.78 -3.92 -13.88
CA VAL A 125 -15.00 -4.39 -15.03
C VAL A 125 -15.01 -3.32 -16.10
N THR A 126 -13.86 -2.69 -16.36
CA THR A 126 -13.70 -1.62 -17.36
C THR A 126 -13.31 -2.15 -18.74
N GLY A 127 -12.78 -3.37 -18.80
CA GLY A 127 -12.45 -4.05 -20.05
C GLY A 127 -12.39 -5.56 -19.91
N ASN A 128 -12.86 -6.28 -20.92
CA ASN A 128 -12.67 -7.72 -21.04
C ASN A 128 -11.78 -8.04 -22.25
N LEU A 129 -10.52 -8.32 -21.95
CA LEU A 129 -9.45 -8.61 -22.90
C LEU A 129 -9.00 -10.09 -22.82
N SER A 130 -9.86 -10.96 -22.29
CA SER A 130 -9.53 -12.36 -22.02
C SER A 130 -9.21 -13.20 -23.26
N THR A 131 -9.64 -12.76 -24.44
CA THR A 131 -9.39 -13.42 -25.73
C THR A 131 -8.08 -12.99 -26.39
N LEU A 132 -7.40 -11.97 -25.85
CA LEU A 132 -6.13 -11.50 -26.40
C LEU A 132 -4.98 -12.45 -26.05
N SER A 133 -3.93 -12.46 -26.88
CA SER A 133 -2.63 -13.01 -26.47
C SER A 133 -2.02 -12.14 -25.37
N THR A 134 -1.09 -12.70 -24.58
CA THR A 134 -0.40 -11.93 -23.53
C THR A 134 0.28 -10.66 -24.06
N ALA A 135 0.90 -10.74 -25.25
CA ALA A 135 1.55 -9.58 -25.87
C ALA A 135 0.54 -8.50 -26.28
N ALA A 136 -0.57 -8.90 -26.92
CA ALA A 136 -1.64 -7.97 -27.30
C ALA A 136 -2.32 -7.36 -26.07
N PHE A 137 -2.54 -8.14 -25.02
CA PHE A 137 -3.08 -7.68 -23.74
C PHE A 137 -2.22 -6.55 -23.14
N TRP A 138 -0.92 -6.77 -22.96
CA TRP A 138 -0.06 -5.75 -22.36
C TRP A 138 0.14 -4.54 -23.25
N LYS A 139 0.08 -4.70 -24.58
CA LYS A 139 0.02 -3.56 -25.49
C LYS A 139 -1.25 -2.73 -25.27
N THR A 140 -2.41 -3.38 -25.22
CA THR A 140 -3.70 -2.71 -24.97
C THR A 140 -3.72 -2.02 -23.60
N MET A 141 -3.21 -2.65 -22.55
CA MET A 141 -3.10 -2.03 -21.21
C MET A 141 -2.26 -0.73 -21.26
N GLN A 142 -1.14 -0.73 -21.97
CA GLN A 142 -0.30 0.47 -22.13
C GLN A 142 -0.96 1.54 -23.00
N ASP A 143 -1.56 1.15 -24.13
CA ASP A 143 -2.23 2.08 -25.05
C ASP A 143 -3.42 2.79 -24.37
N ASN A 144 -4.12 2.10 -23.44
CA ASN A 144 -5.21 2.67 -22.63
C ASN A 144 -4.74 3.34 -21.32
N LYS A 145 -3.43 3.38 -21.04
CA LYS A 145 -2.86 3.90 -19.78
C LYS A 145 -3.39 3.19 -18.52
N TRP A 146 -3.71 1.91 -18.62
CA TRP A 146 -4.20 1.04 -17.54
C TRP A 146 -3.07 0.31 -16.78
N VAL A 147 -1.83 0.73 -16.98
CA VAL A 147 -0.66 0.19 -16.28
C VAL A 147 0.38 1.29 -16.06
N TRP A 148 0.98 1.30 -14.87
CA TRP A 148 2.08 2.18 -14.51
C TRP A 148 3.38 1.38 -14.46
N LEU A 149 4.24 1.58 -15.48
CA LEU A 149 5.50 0.85 -15.64
C LEU A 149 6.72 1.68 -15.22
N ARG A 150 6.63 2.32 -14.05
CA ARG A 150 7.76 3.01 -13.40
C ARG A 150 7.81 2.69 -11.92
N ASP A 151 9.01 2.46 -11.40
CA ASP A 151 9.25 2.11 -9.99
C ASP A 151 9.18 3.33 -9.05
N GLU A 152 9.49 3.12 -7.77
CA GLU A 152 9.46 4.16 -6.73
C GLU A 152 10.49 5.29 -6.91
N LYS A 153 11.47 5.09 -7.80
CA LYS A 153 12.46 6.09 -8.20
C LYS A 153 12.10 6.77 -9.51
N ASN A 154 10.96 6.39 -10.10
CA ASN A 154 10.49 6.80 -11.42
C ASN A 154 11.31 6.19 -12.58
N ASP A 155 12.09 5.14 -12.33
CA ASP A 155 12.83 4.41 -13.36
C ASP A 155 11.89 3.45 -14.11
N PRO A 156 12.06 3.27 -15.44
CA PRO A 156 11.19 2.41 -16.22
C PRO A 156 11.36 0.93 -15.83
N ILE A 157 10.24 0.20 -15.79
CA ILE A 157 10.21 -1.25 -15.54
C ILE A 157 9.49 -2.00 -16.67
N THR A 158 9.65 -3.31 -16.68
CA THR A 158 8.90 -4.24 -17.54
C THR A 158 7.69 -4.81 -16.81
N VAL A 159 6.73 -5.36 -17.56
CA VAL A 159 5.53 -6.00 -17.00
C VAL A 159 5.86 -7.19 -16.09
N ASP A 160 6.96 -7.90 -16.35
CA ASP A 160 7.41 -9.04 -15.53
C ASP A 160 7.94 -8.60 -14.15
N GLN A 161 8.23 -7.31 -13.98
CA GLN A 161 8.64 -6.72 -12.71
C GLN A 161 7.45 -6.19 -11.92
N LEU A 162 6.21 -6.29 -12.41
CA LEU A 162 5.04 -5.93 -11.62
C LEU A 162 4.84 -6.92 -10.45
N PRO A 163 4.29 -6.45 -9.31
CA PRO A 163 3.88 -7.32 -8.23
C PRO A 163 2.85 -8.34 -8.70
N THR A 164 2.93 -9.57 -8.18
CA THR A 164 1.99 -10.65 -8.54
C THR A 164 0.76 -10.71 -7.63
N ARG A 165 0.69 -9.85 -6.62
CA ARG A 165 -0.35 -9.82 -5.58
C ARG A 165 -0.32 -8.50 -4.82
N LEU A 166 -1.43 -8.18 -4.16
CA LEU A 166 -1.54 -7.04 -3.23
C LEU A 166 -0.71 -7.23 -1.94
N GLY A 167 -0.62 -6.18 -1.12
CA GLY A 167 0.06 -6.17 0.17
C GLY A 167 1.30 -5.28 0.20
N LEU A 168 1.55 -4.59 1.31
CA LEU A 168 2.70 -3.70 1.52
C LEU A 168 4.04 -4.40 1.20
N ALA A 169 4.19 -5.67 1.54
CA ALA A 169 5.41 -6.43 1.25
C ALA A 169 5.61 -6.74 -0.25
N SER A 170 4.57 -6.59 -1.07
CA SER A 170 4.59 -6.82 -2.52
C SER A 170 4.79 -5.54 -3.33
N PHE A 171 4.71 -4.36 -2.71
CA PHE A 171 4.93 -3.08 -3.36
C PHE A 171 6.16 -2.37 -2.80
N HIS A 172 6.74 -1.50 -3.61
CA HIS A 172 7.73 -0.53 -3.13
C HIS A 172 7.02 0.74 -2.61
N ASP A 173 7.66 1.44 -1.67
CA ASP A 173 7.16 2.71 -1.14
C ASP A 173 7.64 3.86 -2.01
N ASP A 174 6.70 4.59 -2.64
CA ASP A 174 6.98 5.86 -3.29
C ASP A 174 6.57 7.02 -2.34
N PRO A 175 7.54 7.72 -1.71
CA PRO A 175 7.24 8.81 -0.79
C PRO A 175 6.60 10.02 -1.49
N TYR A 176 6.82 10.23 -2.79
CA TYR A 176 6.12 11.29 -3.53
C TYR A 176 4.66 10.91 -3.79
N ARG A 177 4.36 9.62 -3.96
CA ARG A 177 2.96 9.16 -4.05
C ARG A 177 2.21 9.36 -2.74
N SER A 178 2.88 9.17 -1.60
CA SER A 178 2.35 9.53 -0.28
C SER A 178 2.13 11.04 -0.14
N LEU A 179 3.13 11.83 -0.52
CA LEU A 179 3.08 13.29 -0.47
C LEU A 179 1.90 13.84 -1.27
N VAL A 180 1.72 13.41 -2.52
CA VAL A 180 0.61 13.87 -3.36
C VAL A 180 -0.75 13.57 -2.72
N TYR A 181 -0.94 12.39 -2.15
CA TYR A 181 -2.17 12.07 -1.42
C TYR A 181 -2.45 13.06 -0.27
N LEU A 182 -1.42 13.50 0.44
CA LEU A 182 -1.54 14.47 1.53
C LEU A 182 -1.76 15.91 1.03
N THR A 183 -1.49 16.21 -0.26
CA THR A 183 -1.78 17.52 -0.88
C THR A 183 -3.18 17.63 -1.47
N ARG A 184 -3.97 16.54 -1.46
CA ARG A 184 -5.33 16.51 -2.01
C ARG A 184 -6.23 17.49 -1.26
N ASP A 185 -7.05 18.22 -2.02
CA ASP A 185 -7.92 19.30 -1.56
C ASP A 185 -7.16 20.49 -0.92
N ILE A 186 -5.85 20.58 -1.20
CA ILE A 186 -4.97 21.69 -0.79
C ILE A 186 -4.26 22.28 -2.01
N GLY A 187 -3.53 21.45 -2.77
CA GLY A 187 -2.80 21.87 -3.97
C GLY A 187 -3.45 21.41 -5.28
N TYR A 188 -4.22 20.32 -5.23
CA TYR A 188 -5.01 19.81 -6.35
C TYR A 188 -6.28 19.11 -5.85
N GLN A 189 -7.25 18.99 -6.75
CA GLN A 189 -8.43 18.16 -6.59
C GLN A 189 -8.53 17.26 -7.82
N ALA A 190 -8.66 15.95 -7.62
CA ALA A 190 -8.79 15.00 -8.72
C ALA A 190 -10.02 15.38 -9.58
N PRO A 191 -9.87 15.55 -10.90
CA PRO A 191 -11.00 15.77 -11.81
C PRO A 191 -11.99 14.60 -11.76
N ALA A 192 -13.25 14.84 -12.13
CA ALA A 192 -14.28 13.78 -12.19
C ALA A 192 -13.88 12.63 -13.14
N GLU A 193 -13.26 12.98 -14.27
CA GLU A 193 -12.68 12.04 -15.23
C GLU A 193 -11.14 12.05 -15.12
N ALA A 194 -10.63 11.83 -13.90
CA ALA A 194 -9.19 11.77 -13.69
C ALA A 194 -8.57 10.64 -14.52
N ALA A 195 -7.43 10.93 -15.16
CA ALA A 195 -6.62 9.90 -15.78
C ALA A 195 -6.15 8.89 -14.72
N GLU A 196 -6.13 7.60 -15.08
CA GLU A 196 -5.51 6.58 -14.24
C GLU A 196 -4.07 6.98 -13.90
N TYR A 197 -3.66 6.74 -12.64
CA TYR A 197 -2.34 7.11 -12.12
C TYR A 197 -2.03 8.63 -12.09
N LEU A 198 -3.04 9.50 -12.08
CA LEU A 198 -2.89 10.96 -11.95
C LEU A 198 -1.91 11.35 -10.83
N GLU A 199 -2.02 10.75 -9.64
CA GLU A 199 -1.15 11.08 -8.51
C GLU A 199 0.32 10.72 -8.76
N PHE A 200 0.62 9.69 -9.56
CA PHE A 200 2.00 9.39 -9.94
C PHE A 200 2.57 10.42 -10.92
N SER A 201 1.72 11.02 -11.76
CA SER A 201 2.11 12.13 -12.64
C SER A 201 2.51 13.35 -11.81
N TRP A 202 1.70 13.73 -10.82
CA TRP A 202 2.06 14.77 -9.85
C TRP A 202 3.31 14.41 -9.04
N GLY A 203 3.44 13.16 -8.60
CA GLY A 203 4.60 12.69 -7.84
C GLY A 203 5.89 12.79 -8.64
N THR A 204 5.84 12.42 -9.92
CA THR A 204 6.96 12.58 -10.86
C THR A 204 7.33 14.05 -11.05
N TRP A 205 6.34 14.92 -11.23
CA TRP A 205 6.55 16.35 -11.39
C TRP A 205 7.17 17.01 -10.15
N LEU A 206 6.73 16.62 -8.95
CA LEU A 206 7.25 17.08 -7.66
C LEU A 206 8.67 16.58 -7.40
N ARG A 207 9.01 15.36 -7.81
CA ARG A 207 10.36 14.77 -7.63
C ARG A 207 11.46 15.60 -8.28
N GLY A 208 11.16 16.30 -9.37
CA GLY A 208 12.09 17.23 -10.00
C GLY A 208 12.20 18.61 -9.34
N ARG A 209 11.45 18.88 -8.26
CA ARG A 209 11.27 20.23 -7.68
C ARG A 209 11.44 20.30 -6.16
N LEU A 210 11.19 19.20 -5.48
CA LEU A 210 11.22 19.12 -4.03
C LEU A 210 12.09 17.94 -3.64
N ASP A 211 13.22 18.17 -2.97
CA ASP A 211 14.03 17.08 -2.42
C ASP A 211 13.46 16.61 -1.09
N LEU A 212 12.76 15.48 -1.06
CA LEU A 212 12.22 14.95 0.19
C LEU A 212 13.28 14.56 1.22
N ALA A 213 14.55 14.38 0.82
CA ALA A 213 15.63 14.12 1.77
C ALA A 213 15.95 15.33 2.67
N SER A 214 15.49 16.53 2.32
CA SER A 214 15.64 17.72 3.17
C SER A 214 14.59 17.81 4.30
N TYR A 215 13.68 16.85 4.40
CA TYR A 215 12.60 16.80 5.39
C TYR A 215 12.71 15.55 6.25
N ASP A 216 12.36 15.67 7.54
CA ASP A 216 12.14 14.51 8.38
C ASP A 216 10.68 14.06 8.25
N LEU A 217 10.42 13.10 7.36
CA LEU A 217 9.08 12.57 7.14
C LEU A 217 8.55 11.73 8.32
N ARG A 218 9.29 11.60 9.43
CA ARG A 218 8.79 11.03 10.69
C ARG A 218 8.35 12.09 11.70
N ASP A 219 8.78 13.34 11.52
CA ASP A 219 8.35 14.45 12.35
C ASP A 219 7.08 15.09 11.76
N PRO A 220 5.97 15.19 12.54
CA PRO A 220 4.72 15.76 12.03
C PRO A 220 4.85 17.17 11.47
N ALA A 221 5.67 18.04 12.10
CA ALA A 221 5.81 19.42 11.65
C ALA A 221 6.64 19.52 10.37
N SER A 222 7.75 18.76 10.29
CA SER A 222 8.59 18.69 9.10
C SER A 222 7.84 18.09 7.90
N TYR A 223 7.07 17.01 8.10
CA TYR A 223 6.26 16.43 7.03
C TYR A 223 5.13 17.37 6.59
N LEU A 224 4.43 18.03 7.53
CA LEU A 224 3.43 19.03 7.17
C LEU A 224 4.04 20.21 6.39
N SER A 225 5.30 20.57 6.69
CA SER A 225 6.05 21.55 5.89
C SER A 225 6.33 21.05 4.48
N ALA A 226 6.66 19.77 4.28
CA ALA A 226 6.83 19.20 2.95
C ALA A 226 5.52 19.23 2.15
N VAL A 227 4.40 18.86 2.79
CA VAL A 227 3.06 18.95 2.18
C VAL A 227 2.74 20.38 1.77
N ARG A 228 3.07 21.36 2.63
CA ARG A 228 2.88 22.77 2.32
C ARG A 228 3.65 23.19 1.08
N THR A 229 4.97 22.95 1.08
CA THR A 229 5.83 23.31 -0.06
C THR A 229 5.35 22.66 -1.36
N ALA A 230 4.98 21.38 -1.31
CA ALA A 230 4.47 20.66 -2.47
C ALA A 230 3.14 21.24 -2.97
N SER A 231 2.16 21.43 -2.09
CA SER A 231 0.85 21.95 -2.46
C SER A 231 0.89 23.40 -2.95
N GLU A 232 1.72 24.27 -2.33
CA GLU A 232 1.94 25.64 -2.82
C GLU A 232 2.57 25.63 -4.22
N ALA A 233 3.56 24.75 -4.46
CA ALA A 233 4.18 24.61 -5.79
C ALA A 233 3.17 24.13 -6.85
N MET A 234 2.32 23.16 -6.50
CA MET A 234 1.25 22.69 -7.38
C MET A 234 0.32 23.84 -7.75
N SER A 235 -0.27 24.53 -6.77
CA SER A 235 -1.17 25.66 -7.02
C SER A 235 -0.53 26.84 -7.76
N ALA A 236 0.74 27.14 -7.52
CA ALA A 236 1.46 28.24 -8.18
C ALA A 236 1.85 27.95 -9.64
N THR A 237 1.73 26.70 -10.10
CA THR A 237 2.10 26.31 -11.45
C THR A 237 1.13 26.92 -12.48
N PRO A 238 1.60 27.54 -13.58
CA PRO A 238 0.72 27.99 -14.65
C PRO A 238 -0.13 26.85 -15.19
N GLY A 239 -1.42 27.08 -15.38
CA GLY A 239 -2.39 26.03 -15.69
C GLY A 239 -2.15 25.25 -16.98
N ASP A 240 -1.51 25.89 -17.97
CA ASP A 240 -1.10 25.34 -19.25
C ASP A 240 0.25 24.59 -19.19
N THR A 241 0.93 24.59 -18.04
CA THR A 241 2.17 23.84 -17.86
C THR A 241 1.89 22.35 -17.95
N GLU A 242 2.55 21.68 -18.88
CA GLU A 242 2.52 20.23 -19.01
C GLU A 242 3.28 19.59 -17.83
N ILE A 243 2.56 18.84 -16.98
CA ILE A 243 3.18 18.16 -15.82
C ILE A 243 3.71 16.76 -16.18
N THR A 244 3.12 16.17 -17.23
CA THR A 244 3.55 14.93 -17.88
C THR A 244 3.06 14.97 -19.34
N PRO A 245 3.71 14.27 -20.29
CA PRO A 245 3.33 14.34 -21.70
C PRO A 245 1.82 14.14 -21.96
N GLY A 246 1.17 15.14 -22.55
CA GLY A 246 -0.24 15.20 -22.88
C GLY A 246 -1.18 15.57 -21.74
N LEU A 247 -0.67 16.07 -20.60
CA LEU A 247 -1.49 16.46 -19.44
C LEU A 247 -0.98 17.75 -18.79
N THR A 248 -1.78 18.82 -18.89
CA THR A 248 -1.48 20.11 -18.24
C THR A 248 -1.83 20.10 -16.75
N ALA A 249 -1.32 21.08 -16.00
CA ALA A 249 -1.60 21.24 -14.58
C ALA A 249 -3.11 21.43 -14.30
N ASP A 250 -3.82 22.23 -15.13
CA ASP A 250 -5.27 22.41 -14.98
C ASP A 250 -6.04 21.12 -15.32
N GLN A 251 -5.64 20.40 -16.38
CA GLN A 251 -6.23 19.09 -16.70
C GLN A 251 -5.95 18.05 -15.60
N ALA A 252 -4.83 18.19 -14.89
CA ALA A 252 -4.45 17.38 -13.75
C ALA A 252 -5.12 17.83 -12.43
N GLY A 253 -6.03 18.80 -12.48
CA GLY A 253 -6.82 19.23 -11.33
C GLY A 253 -6.12 20.17 -10.36
N ARG A 254 -5.08 20.89 -10.79
CA ARG A 254 -4.43 21.93 -9.98
C ARG A 254 -5.47 22.90 -9.42
N MET A 255 -5.37 23.21 -8.14
CA MET A 255 -6.19 24.25 -7.51
C MET A 255 -5.57 25.63 -7.77
N ALA A 256 -6.36 26.55 -8.34
CA ALA A 256 -5.90 27.91 -8.63
C ALA A 256 -5.60 28.73 -7.36
N GLU A 257 -6.41 28.56 -6.32
CA GLU A 257 -6.15 29.09 -4.99
C GLU A 257 -5.66 27.97 -4.08
N TRP A 258 -4.46 28.13 -3.52
CA TRP A 258 -3.94 27.20 -2.53
C TRP A 258 -4.90 27.09 -1.34
N ASN A 259 -5.21 25.86 -0.94
CA ASN A 259 -6.08 25.53 0.20
C ASN A 259 -7.47 26.20 0.11
N ASP A 260 -8.04 26.30 -1.10
CA ASP A 260 -9.36 26.92 -1.34
C ASP A 260 -9.44 28.37 -0.79
N GLY A 261 -8.33 29.11 -0.93
CA GLY A 261 -8.17 30.48 -0.43
C GLY A 261 -8.14 30.59 1.10
N LYS A 262 -8.16 29.47 1.84
CA LYS A 262 -8.12 29.47 3.31
C LYS A 262 -6.69 29.69 3.80
N LYS A 263 -6.59 30.42 4.91
CA LYS A 263 -5.32 30.61 5.65
C LYS A 263 -4.76 29.25 6.10
N PRO A 264 -3.43 29.12 6.32
CA PRO A 264 -2.83 27.88 6.82
C PRO A 264 -3.40 27.36 8.15
N THR A 265 -4.01 28.22 8.95
CA THR A 265 -4.69 27.85 10.21
C THR A 265 -6.15 27.41 10.02
N GLY A 266 -6.62 27.29 8.78
CA GLY A 266 -7.93 26.77 8.42
C GLY A 266 -7.89 25.89 7.16
N GLY A 267 -9.06 25.49 6.67
CA GLY A 267 -9.19 24.64 5.48
C GLY A 267 -8.70 23.21 5.71
N GLU A 268 -8.44 22.49 4.62
CA GLU A 268 -7.95 21.11 4.66
C GLU A 268 -6.52 21.04 5.20
N PHE A 269 -5.68 22.04 4.90
CA PHE A 269 -4.31 22.09 5.41
C PHE A 269 -4.24 22.08 6.95
N ALA A 270 -5.10 22.86 7.63
CA ALA A 270 -5.16 22.85 9.09
C ALA A 270 -5.68 21.53 9.66
N LYS A 271 -6.71 20.92 9.03
CA LYS A 271 -7.24 19.61 9.43
C LYS A 271 -6.20 18.50 9.30
N LEU A 272 -5.41 18.54 8.23
CA LEU A 272 -4.33 17.59 7.98
C LEU A 272 -3.31 17.56 9.12
N GLY A 273 -2.98 18.72 9.68
CA GLY A 273 -1.99 18.91 10.74
C GLY A 273 -2.47 18.64 12.17
N LEU A 274 -3.75 18.28 12.38
CA LEU A 274 -4.26 18.01 13.73
C LEU A 274 -3.57 16.80 14.36
N PRO A 275 -3.08 16.89 15.62
CA PRO A 275 -2.30 15.84 16.27
C PRO A 275 -3.15 14.61 16.63
N ILE A 276 -2.49 13.48 16.94
CA ILE A 276 -3.17 12.23 17.31
C ILE A 276 -4.01 12.34 18.60
N SER A 277 -3.69 13.30 19.46
CA SER A 277 -4.44 13.62 20.67
C SER A 277 -5.77 14.33 20.40
N ASP A 278 -5.97 14.89 19.21
CA ASP A 278 -7.22 15.58 18.85
C ASP A 278 -8.41 14.61 18.84
N LYS A 279 -9.64 15.15 18.99
CA LYS A 279 -10.87 14.36 18.85
C LYS A 279 -11.02 13.81 17.43
N LYS A 280 -10.62 14.57 16.42
CA LYS A 280 -10.60 14.19 15.00
C LYS A 280 -9.21 14.41 14.43
N PRO A 281 -8.24 13.51 14.71
CA PRO A 281 -6.87 13.66 14.23
C PRO A 281 -6.78 13.77 12.71
N GLY A 282 -5.76 14.49 12.24
CA GLY A 282 -5.48 14.63 10.83
C GLY A 282 -4.98 13.34 10.19
N LYS A 283 -5.08 13.24 8.86
CA LYS A 283 -4.61 12.08 8.09
C LYS A 283 -3.13 11.78 8.38
N LEU A 284 -2.32 12.84 8.48
CA LEU A 284 -0.89 12.76 8.78
C LEU A 284 -0.61 12.16 10.17
N ALA A 285 -1.39 12.54 11.18
CA ALA A 285 -1.21 12.03 12.54
C ALA A 285 -1.47 10.52 12.63
N PHE A 286 -2.53 10.03 11.99
CA PHE A 286 -2.81 8.59 11.91
C PHE A 286 -1.71 7.84 11.16
N ALA A 287 -1.22 8.38 10.04
CA ALA A 287 -0.14 7.77 9.26
C ALA A 287 1.14 7.61 10.10
N LEU A 288 1.54 8.67 10.81
CA LEU A 288 2.75 8.65 11.64
C LEU A 288 2.61 7.76 12.87
N ASP A 289 1.45 7.77 13.52
CA ASP A 289 1.17 6.88 14.67
C ASP A 289 1.24 5.39 14.25
N TYR A 290 0.66 5.03 13.10
CA TYR A 290 0.76 3.68 12.58
C TYR A 290 2.20 3.34 12.16
N ARG A 291 2.87 4.24 11.44
CA ARG A 291 4.26 4.06 10.97
C ARG A 291 5.22 3.81 12.14
N ALA A 292 5.02 4.47 13.28
CA ALA A 292 5.83 4.26 14.48
C ALA A 292 5.74 2.83 15.04
N LYS A 293 4.67 2.09 14.72
CA LYS A 293 4.46 0.70 15.12
C LYS A 293 4.99 -0.31 14.10
N VAL A 294 5.36 0.13 12.90
CA VAL A 294 5.91 -0.73 11.84
C VAL A 294 7.37 -1.06 12.16
N ALA A 295 7.67 -2.35 12.23
CA ALA A 295 9.03 -2.82 12.47
C ALA A 295 9.94 -2.47 11.28
N VAL A 296 11.02 -1.74 11.53
CA VAL A 296 12.03 -1.44 10.51
C VAL A 296 12.96 -2.65 10.36
N PRO A 297 13.01 -3.33 9.21
CA PRO A 297 13.95 -4.41 8.98
C PRO A 297 15.39 -3.86 8.89
N PRO A 298 16.41 -4.68 9.23
CA PRO A 298 17.80 -4.26 9.07
C PRO A 298 18.13 -4.01 7.59
N ALA A 299 19.03 -3.06 7.34
CA ALA A 299 19.45 -2.72 5.98
C ALA A 299 20.09 -3.93 5.27
N CYS A 300 19.72 -4.12 4.00
CA CYS A 300 20.18 -5.22 3.19
C CYS A 300 21.67 -5.05 2.86
N THR A 301 22.48 -6.09 3.07
CA THR A 301 23.86 -6.16 2.53
C THR A 301 23.90 -6.82 1.16
N LYS A 302 22.91 -7.66 0.86
CA LYS A 302 22.70 -8.31 -0.43
C LYS A 302 21.21 -8.38 -0.69
N THR A 303 20.78 -7.96 -1.87
CA THR A 303 19.38 -8.07 -2.31
C THR A 303 19.31 -9.02 -3.49
N LEU A 304 18.38 -9.97 -3.42
CA LEU A 304 17.98 -10.82 -4.53
C LEU A 304 16.64 -10.34 -5.05
N THR A 305 16.50 -10.33 -6.38
CA THR A 305 15.28 -10.01 -7.11
C THR A 305 15.12 -11.03 -8.24
N GLY A 306 13.93 -11.09 -8.86
CA GLY A 306 13.68 -12.00 -9.98
C GLY A 306 13.77 -13.48 -9.58
N VAL A 307 14.22 -14.33 -10.51
CA VAL A 307 14.29 -15.78 -10.32
C VAL A 307 15.65 -16.19 -9.74
N TYR A 308 15.63 -17.02 -8.69
CA TYR A 308 16.81 -17.66 -8.13
C TYR A 308 16.60 -19.18 -8.03
N THR A 309 17.51 -19.97 -8.58
CA THR A 309 17.45 -21.44 -8.52
C THR A 309 18.74 -22.01 -7.94
N GLY A 310 18.59 -22.87 -6.95
CA GLY A 310 19.70 -23.52 -6.24
C GLY A 310 19.70 -23.22 -4.74
N PRO A 311 20.69 -23.77 -4.00
CA PRO A 311 20.82 -23.50 -2.58
C PRO A 311 21.17 -22.02 -2.33
N LEU A 312 20.51 -21.40 -1.34
CA LEU A 312 20.86 -20.09 -0.82
C LEU A 312 21.39 -20.25 0.62
N VAL A 313 22.68 -20.00 0.81
CA VAL A 313 23.30 -19.99 2.14
C VAL A 313 23.62 -18.54 2.53
N VAL A 314 22.91 -18.03 3.52
CA VAL A 314 23.15 -16.70 4.10
C VAL A 314 24.17 -16.87 5.22
N ALA A 315 25.45 -16.70 4.87
CA ALA A 315 26.57 -16.97 5.77
C ALA A 315 26.86 -15.85 6.78
N SER A 316 26.63 -14.61 6.38
CA SER A 316 26.83 -13.40 7.18
C SER A 316 26.01 -12.25 6.59
N GLY A 317 25.93 -11.12 7.32
CA GLY A 317 25.19 -9.94 6.88
C GLY A 317 23.68 -10.16 6.81
N VAL A 318 23.03 -9.33 6.01
CA VAL A 318 21.58 -9.36 5.77
C VAL A 318 21.33 -9.67 4.30
N THR A 319 20.70 -10.81 4.01
CA THR A 319 20.19 -11.10 2.67
C THR A 319 18.70 -10.75 2.61
N CYS A 320 18.35 -9.91 1.66
CA CYS A 320 16.99 -9.53 1.37
C CYS A 320 16.47 -10.27 0.13
N LEU A 321 15.31 -10.89 0.24
CA LEU A 321 14.53 -11.39 -0.89
C LEU A 321 13.45 -10.36 -1.17
N ASP A 322 13.62 -9.61 -2.27
CA ASP A 322 12.67 -8.59 -2.70
C ASP A 322 11.92 -9.13 -3.91
N ARG A 323 10.67 -9.58 -3.67
CA ARG A 323 9.79 -10.20 -4.67
C ARG A 323 10.48 -11.31 -5.47
N THR A 324 11.42 -11.99 -4.82
CA THR A 324 12.23 -13.06 -5.43
C THR A 324 11.38 -14.31 -5.59
N ARG A 325 11.49 -14.98 -6.74
CA ARG A 325 11.02 -16.34 -6.95
C ARG A 325 12.18 -17.31 -6.75
N LEU A 326 12.29 -17.84 -5.55
CA LEU A 326 13.38 -18.73 -5.13
C LEU A 326 12.94 -20.19 -5.20
N THR A 327 13.76 -21.05 -5.82
CA THR A 327 13.60 -22.51 -5.79
C THR A 327 14.88 -23.18 -5.32
N GLY A 328 14.83 -23.83 -4.16
CA GLY A 328 15.96 -24.47 -3.51
C GLY A 328 15.96 -24.27 -1.99
N PRO A 329 16.87 -24.94 -1.26
CA PRO A 329 16.97 -24.78 0.19
C PRO A 329 17.54 -23.41 0.56
N VAL A 330 16.96 -22.76 1.57
CA VAL A 330 17.47 -21.54 2.19
C VAL A 330 18.00 -21.86 3.58
N VAL A 331 19.28 -21.59 3.82
CA VAL A 331 19.94 -21.78 5.13
C VAL A 331 20.51 -20.46 5.62
N VAL A 332 20.04 -19.98 6.77
CA VAL A 332 20.55 -18.79 7.45
C VAL A 332 21.44 -19.22 8.60
N ARG A 333 22.74 -18.93 8.50
CA ARG A 333 23.72 -19.29 9.51
C ARG A 333 23.62 -18.39 10.74
N ALA A 334 24.18 -18.87 11.85
CA ALA A 334 24.25 -18.11 13.09
C ALA A 334 24.92 -16.74 12.88
N GLY A 335 24.33 -15.69 13.45
CA GLY A 335 24.81 -14.31 13.29
C GLY A 335 24.36 -13.59 12.01
N ALA A 336 23.84 -14.30 11.01
CA ALA A 336 23.31 -13.70 9.78
C ALA A 336 21.80 -13.39 9.88
N SER A 337 21.26 -12.65 8.90
CA SER A 337 19.85 -12.28 8.86
C SER A 337 19.22 -12.48 7.49
N LEU A 338 17.93 -12.83 7.49
CA LEU A 338 17.10 -12.96 6.30
C LEU A 338 15.90 -12.01 6.40
N VAL A 339 15.67 -11.21 5.38
CA VAL A 339 14.49 -10.35 5.23
C VAL A 339 13.80 -10.69 3.92
N SER A 340 12.59 -11.24 3.98
CA SER A 340 11.79 -11.62 2.82
C SER A 340 10.57 -10.72 2.72
N ARG A 341 10.44 -10.03 1.58
CA ARG A 341 9.32 -9.12 1.27
C ARG A 341 8.68 -9.56 -0.03
N GLY A 342 7.47 -10.09 0.06
CA GLY A 342 6.69 -10.49 -1.12
C GLY A 342 7.30 -11.64 -1.92
N ALA A 343 8.22 -12.43 -1.35
CA ALA A 343 8.91 -13.50 -2.07
C ALA A 343 8.07 -14.77 -2.20
N ASP A 344 8.33 -15.54 -3.25
CA ASP A 344 7.82 -16.90 -3.47
C ASP A 344 8.99 -17.88 -3.29
N ILE A 345 8.93 -18.73 -2.27
CA ILE A 345 10.00 -19.67 -1.92
C ILE A 345 9.47 -21.10 -2.04
N THR A 346 10.12 -21.91 -2.88
CA THR A 346 9.87 -23.35 -3.01
C THR A 346 11.09 -24.12 -2.52
N GLY A 347 10.97 -24.79 -1.37
CA GLY A 347 12.07 -25.48 -0.70
C GLY A 347 12.08 -25.24 0.82
N PRO A 348 12.94 -25.94 1.57
CA PRO A 348 13.05 -25.75 3.01
C PRO A 348 13.72 -24.41 3.35
N VAL A 349 13.23 -23.74 4.40
CA VAL A 349 13.86 -22.56 5.00
C VAL A 349 14.29 -22.90 6.42
N GLN A 350 15.60 -22.86 6.69
CA GLN A 350 16.19 -23.15 7.99
C GLN A 350 17.03 -21.97 8.49
N ALA A 351 16.78 -21.53 9.72
CA ALA A 351 17.57 -20.52 10.40
C ALA A 351 17.87 -20.97 11.84
N VAL A 352 19.14 -21.09 12.20
CA VAL A 352 19.56 -21.47 13.55
C VAL A 352 20.55 -20.45 14.08
N GLY A 353 20.20 -19.76 15.16
CA GLY A 353 21.06 -18.73 15.75
C GLY A 353 21.19 -17.46 14.91
N ALA A 354 20.34 -17.26 13.90
CA ALA A 354 20.29 -16.06 13.07
C ALA A 354 20.04 -14.81 13.95
N ARG A 355 20.48 -13.63 13.53
CA ARG A 355 20.14 -12.39 14.25
C ARG A 355 18.68 -12.02 14.05
N THR A 356 18.29 -11.83 12.79
CA THR A 356 16.92 -11.48 12.42
C THR A 356 16.40 -12.41 11.32
N VAL A 357 15.16 -12.87 11.48
CA VAL A 357 14.40 -13.50 10.39
C VAL A 357 13.09 -12.73 10.27
N SER A 358 12.87 -12.08 9.13
CA SER A 358 11.63 -11.36 8.82
C SER A 358 11.05 -11.93 7.53
N LEU A 359 9.84 -12.48 7.60
CA LEU A 359 9.07 -12.93 6.45
C LEU A 359 7.76 -12.14 6.43
N CYS A 360 7.54 -11.34 5.39
CA CYS A 360 6.29 -10.59 5.19
C CYS A 360 5.83 -10.77 3.74
N GLY A 361 4.56 -11.08 3.52
CA GLY A 361 3.99 -11.39 2.20
C GLY A 361 4.66 -12.59 1.51
N THR A 362 5.35 -13.44 2.27
CA THR A 362 6.10 -14.58 1.75
C THR A 362 5.15 -15.74 1.52
N ARG A 363 5.16 -16.30 0.30
CA ARG A 363 4.55 -17.60 0.01
C ARG A 363 5.64 -18.65 0.06
N LEU A 364 5.58 -19.52 1.06
CA LEU A 364 6.53 -20.61 1.25
C LEU A 364 5.83 -21.95 0.95
N THR A 365 6.41 -22.74 0.06
CA THR A 365 6.05 -24.14 -0.15
C THR A 365 7.22 -25.01 0.27
N GLY A 366 7.12 -25.60 1.47
CA GLY A 366 8.20 -26.33 2.13
C GLY A 366 8.23 -26.10 3.64
N PRO A 367 9.07 -26.84 4.38
CA PRO A 367 9.18 -26.69 5.83
C PRO A 367 9.87 -25.36 6.20
N LEU A 368 9.37 -24.72 7.26
CA LEU A 368 10.00 -23.57 7.91
C LEU A 368 10.51 -23.98 9.29
N SER A 369 11.82 -23.86 9.54
CA SER A 369 12.41 -24.04 10.86
C SER A 369 13.24 -22.82 11.24
N VAL A 370 12.82 -22.12 12.29
CA VAL A 370 13.53 -20.96 12.85
C VAL A 370 13.79 -21.21 14.33
N VAL A 371 15.05 -21.27 14.71
CA VAL A 371 15.48 -21.69 16.05
C VAL A 371 16.45 -20.66 16.63
N ASN A 372 16.14 -20.15 17.82
CA ASN A 372 16.99 -19.28 18.63
C ASN A 372 17.50 -18.02 17.90
N THR A 373 16.63 -17.28 17.22
CA THR A 373 17.02 -15.95 16.70
C THR A 373 17.48 -15.05 17.84
N LYS A 374 18.52 -14.24 17.63
CA LYS A 374 19.11 -13.41 18.68
C LYS A 374 18.37 -12.10 18.91
N ASP A 375 17.93 -11.45 17.84
CA ASP A 375 17.37 -10.11 17.91
C ASP A 375 15.85 -10.15 17.71
N ARG A 376 15.37 -10.72 16.60
CA ARG A 376 13.93 -10.68 16.26
C ARG A 376 13.52 -11.75 15.24
N LEU A 377 12.35 -12.34 15.46
CA LEU A 377 11.57 -13.04 14.45
C LEU A 377 10.32 -12.21 14.10
N THR A 378 10.09 -11.94 12.82
CA THR A 378 8.89 -11.24 12.33
C THR A 378 8.18 -12.09 11.29
N LEU A 379 6.97 -12.54 11.60
CA LEU A 379 6.08 -13.29 10.68
C LEU A 379 4.70 -12.63 10.52
N SER A 380 4.43 -11.58 11.29
CA SER A 380 3.15 -10.85 11.35
C SER A 380 3.37 -9.53 12.09
N GLY A 381 2.35 -8.67 12.09
CA GLY A 381 2.34 -7.39 12.81
C GLY A 381 2.20 -6.18 11.87
N PRO A 382 2.16 -4.95 12.40
CA PRO A 382 1.98 -3.75 11.61
C PRO A 382 3.01 -3.64 10.47
N GLY A 383 2.53 -3.41 9.25
CA GLY A 383 3.33 -3.33 8.03
C GLY A 383 3.91 -4.66 7.53
N CYS A 384 3.58 -5.79 8.16
CA CYS A 384 3.98 -7.12 7.71
C CYS A 384 2.80 -7.86 7.11
N THR A 385 2.66 -7.77 5.77
CA THR A 385 1.66 -8.50 4.99
C THR A 385 1.63 -9.98 5.37
N ALA A 386 0.43 -10.55 5.48
CA ALA A 386 0.25 -11.95 5.84
C ALA A 386 1.05 -12.92 4.95
N ASN A 387 1.69 -13.92 5.57
CA ASN A 387 2.42 -14.98 4.88
C ASN A 387 1.48 -16.15 4.51
N ALA A 388 1.82 -16.89 3.45
CA ALA A 388 1.21 -18.17 3.13
C ALA A 388 2.26 -19.29 3.31
N LEU A 389 2.20 -20.01 4.43
CA LEU A 389 3.18 -21.03 4.79
C LEU A 389 2.59 -22.42 4.54
N ASN A 390 2.90 -23.00 3.38
CA ASN A 390 2.43 -24.31 2.94
C ASN A 390 3.48 -25.39 3.28
N GLY A 391 3.49 -25.84 4.53
CA GLY A 391 4.40 -26.85 5.05
C GLY A 391 4.47 -26.83 6.57
N PRO A 392 5.21 -27.77 7.21
CA PRO A 392 5.36 -27.76 8.66
C PRO A 392 6.16 -26.53 9.11
N VAL A 393 5.70 -25.89 10.19
CA VAL A 393 6.33 -24.70 10.78
C VAL A 393 6.83 -25.04 12.18
N GLN A 394 8.12 -24.80 12.41
CA GLN A 394 8.78 -24.97 13.71
C GLN A 394 9.46 -23.66 14.12
N LEU A 395 8.98 -23.06 15.20
CA LEU A 395 9.54 -21.83 15.78
C LEU A 395 9.92 -22.12 17.23
N VAL A 396 11.22 -22.14 17.56
CA VAL A 396 11.70 -22.53 18.90
C VAL A 396 12.67 -21.49 19.45
N GLY A 397 12.41 -21.00 20.66
CA GLY A 397 13.34 -20.12 21.39
C GLY A 397 13.60 -18.76 20.73
N ASN A 398 12.68 -18.27 19.89
CA ASN A 398 12.79 -16.98 19.23
C ASN A 398 12.11 -15.89 20.07
N PRO A 399 12.73 -14.72 20.30
CA PRO A 399 12.05 -13.58 20.91
C PRO A 399 10.91 -13.10 20.00
N VAL A 400 9.74 -12.87 20.60
CA VAL A 400 8.51 -12.42 19.92
C VAL A 400 8.56 -10.91 19.62
N GLU A 401 9.40 -10.17 20.33
CA GLU A 401 9.63 -8.73 20.18
C GLU A 401 11.06 -8.44 20.64
N ALA A 402 11.80 -7.60 19.91
CA ALA A 402 12.95 -6.97 20.55
C ALA A 402 12.39 -5.90 21.50
N PRO A 403 12.88 -5.76 22.74
CA PRO A 403 12.53 -4.61 23.57
C PRO A 403 12.80 -3.34 22.75
N ALA A 404 11.86 -2.39 22.79
CA ALA A 404 12.09 -1.06 22.23
C ALA A 404 13.44 -0.54 22.75
N PRO A 405 14.29 0.09 21.91
CA PRO A 405 15.45 0.79 22.45
C PRO A 405 14.92 1.78 23.47
N THR A 406 15.36 1.61 24.72
CA THR A 406 15.11 2.56 25.79
C THR A 406 15.73 3.87 25.31
N LEU A 407 14.90 4.85 24.92
CA LEU A 407 15.35 6.22 24.78
C LEU A 407 15.73 6.66 26.19
N LEU A 408 17.01 6.55 26.53
CA LEU A 408 17.55 7.23 27.68
C LEU A 408 17.50 8.75 27.40
N PRO A 409 17.18 9.56 28.42
CA PRO A 409 16.99 11.01 28.29
C PRO A 409 18.23 11.75 27.78
#